data_AF-A0A5J4PND2-F1
#
_entry.id   AF-A0A5J4PND2-F1
#
_cell.length_a   1.000
_cell.length_b   1.000
_cell.length_c   1.000
_cell.angle_alpha   90.00
_cell.angle_beta   90.00
_cell.angle_gamma   90.00
#
_symmetry.space_group_name_H-M   'P 1'
#
loop_
_entity.id
_entity.type
_entity.pdbx_description
1 polymer ?
#
loop_
_entity_poly.entity_id
_entity_poly.type
_entity_poly.pdbx_seq_one_letter_code
_entity_poly.pdbx_strand_id
1 'polypeptide(L)'
;AVEGLRARGGFDIDMVWNEGALTKAVIKAHYNKSCRLRTKIPVKVFAAGKEINVKQLEDNFIEFEAKAGVNYLITASRAGLITQ
;
A
#
# COMPACT_ATOMS: atom_id res chain seq x y z
N ALA A 1 -5.66 7.32 13.79
CA ALA A 1 -4.67 7.13 12.70
C ALA A 1 -3.31 6.91 13.34
N VAL A 2 -2.39 6.24 12.65
CA VAL A 2 -0.98 6.13 13.04
C VAL A 2 -0.17 6.82 11.96
N GLU A 3 0.70 7.75 12.33
CA GLU A 3 1.45 8.59 11.40
C GLU A 3 2.95 8.53 11.70
N GLY A 4 3.78 8.73 10.68
CA GLY A 4 5.22 8.89 10.82
C GLY A 4 6.00 7.58 11.06
N LEU A 5 5.42 6.41 10.74
CA LEU A 5 6.17 5.16 10.84
C LEU A 5 7.24 5.10 9.75
N ARG A 6 8.48 4.84 10.12
CA ARG A 6 9.56 4.63 9.15
C ARG A 6 9.82 3.15 8.94
N ALA A 7 9.48 2.66 7.76
CA ALA A 7 9.84 1.31 7.33
C ALA A 7 11.26 1.26 6.75
N ARG A 8 11.86 0.07 6.82
CA ARG A 8 13.22 -0.16 6.30
C ARG A 8 13.32 0.22 4.83
N GLY A 9 14.45 0.84 4.49
CA GLY A 9 14.78 1.21 3.13
C GLY A 9 14.07 2.47 2.63
N GLY A 10 13.77 3.42 3.52
CA GLY A 10 13.41 4.79 3.15
C GLY A 10 11.95 4.97 2.75
N PHE A 11 11.03 4.35 3.49
CA PHE A 11 9.60 4.60 3.34
C PHE A 11 9.03 5.15 4.64
N ASP A 12 8.31 6.27 4.55
CA ASP A 12 7.45 6.73 5.65
C ASP A 12 6.02 6.26 5.37
N ILE A 13 5.32 5.81 6.40
CA ILE A 13 4.01 5.19 6.30
C ILE A 13 3.06 5.82 7.31
N ASP A 14 1.94 6.31 6.79
CA ASP A 14 0.78 6.72 7.56
C ASP A 14 -0.36 5.73 7.32
N MET A 15 -1.08 5.34 8.38
CA MET A 15 -2.16 4.35 8.30
C MET A 15 -3.41 4.82 9.04
N VAL A 16 -4.55 4.57 8.40
CA VAL A 16 -5.87 4.78 8.95
C VAL A 16 -6.53 3.42 9.14
N TRP A 17 -7.02 3.20 10.36
CA TRP A 17 -7.69 1.98 10.78
C TRP A 17 -9.12 2.33 11.16
N ASN A 18 -10.07 1.45 10.83
CA ASN A 18 -11.44 1.49 11.32
C ASN A 18 -11.83 0.10 11.79
N GLU A 19 -12.42 -0.03 12.99
CA GLU A 19 -12.87 -1.32 13.54
C GLU A 19 -11.79 -2.43 13.51
N GLY A 20 -10.53 -2.07 13.76
CA GLY A 20 -9.40 -3.00 13.74
C GLY A 20 -8.89 -3.41 12.36
N ALA A 21 -9.49 -2.91 11.28
CA ALA A 21 -9.08 -3.16 9.90
C ALA A 21 -8.41 -1.93 9.27
N LEU A 22 -7.37 -2.17 8.44
CA LEU A 22 -6.71 -1.12 7.67
C LEU A 22 -7.69 -0.64 6.59
N THR A 23 -8.05 0.65 6.61
CA THR A 23 -8.89 1.24 5.55
C THR A 23 -8.03 1.89 4.49
N LYS A 24 -6.95 2.55 4.90
CA LYS A 24 -6.09 3.34 4.03
C LYS A 24 -4.67 3.41 4.58
N ALA A 25 -3.68 3.41 3.70
CA ALA A 25 -2.32 3.81 4.05
C ALA A 25 -1.77 4.80 3.01
N VAL A 26 -0.86 5.66 3.45
CA VAL A 26 -0.05 6.50 2.57
C VAL A 26 1.40 6.10 2.78
N ILE A 27 2.08 5.73 1.69
CA ILE A 27 3.49 5.39 1.68
C ILE A 27 4.24 6.47 0.93
N LYS A 28 5.15 7.17 1.61
CA LYS A 28 6.07 8.14 1.01
C LYS A 28 7.42 7.48 0.77
N ALA A 29 7.87 7.47 -0.48
CA ALA A 29 9.17 6.94 -0.84
C ALA A 29 10.25 8.04 -0.82
N HIS A 30 11.39 7.75 -0.19
CA HIS A 30 12.56 8.65 -0.17
C HIS A 30 13.60 8.31 -1.23
N TYR A 31 13.53 7.12 -1.82
CA TYR A 31 14.47 6.63 -2.83
C TYR A 31 13.73 5.98 -4.00
N ASN A 32 14.38 5.94 -5.17
CA ASN A 32 13.91 5.14 -6.30
C ASN A 32 14.24 3.67 -6.04
N LYS A 33 13.22 2.84 -5.82
CA LYS A 33 13.39 1.41 -5.50
C LYS A 33 12.07 0.65 -5.57
N SER A 34 12.15 -0.68 -5.66
CA SER A 34 11.00 -1.55 -5.52
C SER A 34 10.42 -1.47 -4.09
N CYS A 35 9.13 -1.20 -4.00
CA CYS A 35 8.35 -1.28 -2.77
C CYS A 35 7.58 -2.60 -2.76
N ARG A 36 7.77 -3.39 -1.70
CA ARG A 36 7.06 -4.65 -1.49
C ARG A 36 6.11 -4.50 -0.32
N LEU A 37 4.85 -4.85 -0.54
CA LEU A 37 3.79 -4.68 0.44
C LEU A 37 3.08 -6.01 0.67
N ARG A 38 3.11 -6.49 1.92
CA ARG A 38 2.34 -7.64 2.38
C ARG A 38 1.16 -7.15 3.21
N THR A 39 -0.04 -7.60 2.86
CA THR A 39 -1.30 -7.17 3.48
C THR A 39 -2.15 -8.38 3.86
N LYS A 40 -3.12 -8.20 4.76
CA LYS A 40 -4.06 -9.27 5.13
C LYS A 40 -5.19 -9.45 4.11
N ILE A 41 -5.45 -8.42 3.32
CA ILE A 41 -6.53 -8.36 2.33
C ILE A 41 -5.98 -7.77 1.04
N PRO A 42 -6.61 -8.03 -0.12
CA PRO A 42 -6.22 -7.42 -1.38
C PRO A 42 -6.24 -5.89 -1.29
N VAL A 43 -5.33 -5.23 -1.99
CA VAL A 43 -5.23 -3.76 -2.02
C VAL A 43 -5.03 -3.25 -3.43
N LYS A 44 -5.38 -1.99 -3.63
CA LYS A 44 -5.03 -1.21 -4.81
C LYS A 44 -4.02 -0.13 -4.44
N VAL A 45 -3.14 0.18 -5.38
CA VAL A 45 -2.10 1.21 -5.20
C VAL A 45 -2.36 2.34 -6.18
N PHE A 46 -2.33 3.57 -5.68
CA PHE A 46 -2.55 4.78 -6.47
C PHE A 46 -1.36 5.72 -6.33
N ALA A 47 -0.95 6.34 -7.44
CA ALA A 47 0.03 7.43 -7.47
C ALA A 47 -0.59 8.63 -8.17
N ALA A 48 -0.48 9.82 -7.57
CA ALA A 48 -1.10 11.05 -8.08
C ALA A 48 -2.59 10.87 -8.48
N GLY A 49 -3.34 10.11 -7.66
CA GLY A 49 -4.77 9.86 -7.87
C GLY A 49 -5.11 8.80 -8.92
N LYS A 50 -4.12 8.21 -9.60
CA LYS A 50 -4.34 7.14 -10.60
C LYS A 50 -3.91 5.79 -10.08
N GLU A 51 -4.73 4.77 -10.30
CA GLU A 51 -4.38 3.38 -10.00
C GLU A 51 -3.16 2.99 -10.84
N ILE A 52 -2.15 2.40 -10.21
CA ILE A 52 -0.95 1.93 -10.90
C ILE A 52 -0.97 0.40 -10.97
N ASN A 53 -0.39 -0.14 -12.03
CA ASN A 53 -0.15 -1.58 -12.11
C ASN A 53 0.90 -1.97 -11.08
N VAL A 54 0.62 -3.07 -10.40
CA VAL A 54 1.53 -3.70 -9.43
C VAL A 54 1.79 -5.13 -9.89
N LYS A 55 2.98 -5.64 -9.58
CA LYS A 55 3.34 -7.04 -9.79
C LYS A 55 2.82 -7.85 -8.61
N GLN A 56 1.97 -8.85 -8.87
CA GLN A 56 1.61 -9.84 -7.86
C GLN A 56 2.79 -10.80 -7.67
N LEU A 57 3.25 -10.97 -6.42
CA LEU A 57 4.28 -11.94 -6.09
C LEU A 57 3.66 -13.24 -5.53
N GLU A 58 2.78 -13.10 -4.53
CA GLU A 58 2.01 -14.17 -3.85
C GLU A 58 0.69 -13.57 -3.34
N ASP A 59 -0.19 -14.34 -2.70
CA ASP A 59 -1.43 -13.83 -2.10
C ASP A 59 -1.20 -12.62 -1.19
N ASN A 60 -1.87 -11.51 -1.52
CA ASN A 60 -1.77 -10.23 -0.81
C ASN A 60 -0.33 -9.70 -0.62
N PHE A 61 0.60 -10.16 -1.46
CA PHE A 61 1.98 -9.71 -1.51
C PHE A 61 2.29 -9.15 -2.89
N ILE A 62 2.45 -7.83 -2.95
CA ILE A 62 2.63 -7.08 -4.20
C ILE A 62 3.96 -6.33 -4.23
N GLU A 63 4.42 -6.02 -5.43
CA GLU A 63 5.62 -5.22 -5.69
C GLU A 63 5.32 -4.14 -6.73
N PHE A 64 5.81 -2.92 -6.51
CA PHE A 64 5.79 -1.85 -7.51
C PHE A 64 7.03 -0.97 -7.42
N GLU A 65 7.40 -0.35 -8.53
CA GLU A 65 8.51 0.60 -8.58
C GLU A 65 8.10 1.93 -7.94
N ALA A 66 8.72 2.25 -6.80
CA ALA A 66 8.50 3.49 -6.09
C ALA A 66 9.55 4.54 -6.50
N LYS A 67 9.09 5.77 -6.69
CA LYS A 67 9.94 6.92 -7.03
C LYS A 67 10.10 7.84 -5.82
N ALA A 68 11.31 8.33 -5.61
CA ALA A 68 11.63 9.28 -4.56
C ALA A 68 10.72 10.52 -4.64
N GLY A 69 10.21 10.95 -3.49
CA GLY A 69 9.31 12.09 -3.36
C GLY A 69 7.85 11.81 -3.69
N VAL A 70 7.49 10.60 -4.17
CA VAL A 70 6.11 10.25 -4.51
C VAL A 70 5.38 9.63 -3.31
N ASN A 71 4.13 10.05 -3.14
CA ASN A 71 3.20 9.46 -2.19
C ASN A 71 2.31 8.44 -2.91
N TYR A 72 2.22 7.24 -2.34
CA TYR A 72 1.41 6.15 -2.82
C TYR A 72 0.25 5.91 -1.87
N LEU A 73 -0.97 5.98 -2.39
CA LEU A 73 -2.18 5.68 -1.64
C LEU A 73 -2.50 4.20 -1.78
N ILE A 74 -2.59 3.52 -0.64
CA ILE A 74 -3.02 2.13 -0.53
C ILE A 74 -4.45 2.12 -0.02
N THR A 75 -5.34 1.45 -0.73
CA THR A 75 -6.73 1.24 -0.30
C THR A 75 -7.04 -0.25 -0.34
N ALA A 76 -7.83 -0.71 0.63
CA ALA A 76 -8.42 -2.04 0.59
C ALA A 76 -9.18 -2.21 -0.73
N SER A 77 -8.88 -3.30 -1.43
CA SER A 77 -9.70 -3.82 -2.50
C SER A 77 -10.67 -4.80 -1.85
N ARG A 78 -11.97 -4.52 -1.90
CA ARG A 78 -12.95 -5.58 -1.65
C ARG A 78 -12.83 -6.56 -2.82
N ALA A 79 -11.98 -7.57 -2.70
CA ALA A 79 -12.22 -8.80 -3.42
C ALA A 79 -13.55 -9.32 -2.87
N GLY A 80 -14.53 -9.52 -3.75
CA GLY A 80 -15.81 -10.08 -3.35
C GLY A 80 -15.57 -11.38 -2.60
N LEU A 81 -15.87 -11.39 -1.31
CA LEU A 81 -16.29 -12.62 -0.65
C LEU A 81 -17.62 -12.97 -1.34
N ILE A 82 -17.55 -13.79 -2.39
CA ILE A 82 -18.71 -14.53 -2.82
C ILE A 82 -18.93 -15.54 -1.70
N THR A 83 -19.80 -15.18 -0.76
CA THR A 83 -20.39 -16.15 0.15
C THR A 83 -21.33 -17.01 -0.70
N GLN A 84 -21.01 -18.29 -0.87
CA GLN A 84 -21.99 -19.35 -1.09
C GLN A 84 -21.83 -20.36 0.04
#